data_AF-A0A2E0XR60-F1
#
_entry.id   AF-A0A2E0XR60-F1
#
_cell.length_a   1.000
_cell.length_b   1.000
_cell.length_c   1.000
_cell.angle_alpha   90.00
_cell.angle_beta   90.00
_cell.angle_gamma   90.00
#
_symmetry.space_group_name_H-M   'P 1'
#
loop_
_entity.id
_entity.type
_entity.pdbx_description
1 polymer ?
#
loop_
_entity_poly.entity_id
_entity_poly.type
_entity_poly.pdbx_seq_one_letter_code
_entity_poly.pdbx_strand_id
1 'polypeptide(L)'
;MWMLDDFTPNNGATRVVPGSHLEFRDVGEKVEDPLASHPEQVLLCAPAGSVGIFNGSVWHSCTQNSSSKKRRALHCAFVLRQLEQQTDQSAHLKPETEKRLSPLSRHILDV
;
A
#
# COMPACT_ATOMS: atom_id res chain seq x y z
N MET A 1 0.90 -1.09 -4.36
CA MET A 1 -0.55 -1.29 -4.12
C MET A 1 -1.27 -1.38 -5.46
N TRP A 2 -1.96 -2.51 -5.69
CA TRP A 2 -2.74 -2.76 -6.91
C TRP A 2 -4.17 -2.25 -6.75
N MET A 3 -4.64 -1.48 -7.73
CA MET A 3 -5.98 -0.94 -7.77
C MET A 3 -6.89 -1.96 -8.46
N LEU A 4 -7.76 -2.64 -7.69
CA LEU A 4 -8.66 -3.67 -8.25
C LEU A 4 -9.95 -3.06 -8.82
N ASP A 5 -10.27 -1.84 -8.39
CA ASP A 5 -11.31 -0.98 -8.94
C ASP A 5 -10.67 0.37 -9.30
N ASP A 6 -11.37 1.23 -10.03
CA ASP A 6 -10.91 2.60 -10.28
C ASP A 6 -10.70 3.34 -8.95
N PHE A 7 -9.61 4.08 -8.83
CA PHE A 7 -9.39 5.02 -7.74
C PHE A 7 -9.73 6.42 -8.22
N THR A 8 -10.64 7.07 -7.51
CA THR A 8 -11.15 8.41 -7.83
C THR A 8 -11.17 9.29 -6.59
N PRO A 9 -11.25 10.62 -6.74
CA PRO A 9 -11.20 11.52 -5.59
C PRO A 9 -12.30 11.29 -4.54
N ASN A 10 -13.44 10.70 -4.91
CA ASN A 10 -14.59 10.52 -4.02
C ASN A 10 -14.76 9.09 -3.50
N ASN A 11 -14.01 8.10 -3.99
CA ASN A 11 -14.18 6.69 -3.58
C ASN A 11 -13.13 6.20 -2.59
N GLY A 12 -12.51 7.14 -1.89
CA GLY A 12 -11.53 6.87 -0.86
C GLY A 12 -10.14 6.56 -1.40
N ALA A 13 -9.74 7.09 -2.56
CA ALA A 13 -8.39 6.88 -3.10
C ALA A 13 -7.30 7.16 -2.05
N THR A 14 -6.21 6.39 -2.11
CA THR A 14 -5.07 6.61 -1.21
C THR A 14 -4.50 8.00 -1.41
N ARG A 15 -4.34 8.75 -0.33
CA ARG A 15 -3.58 10.00 -0.31
C ARG A 15 -2.15 9.73 0.13
N VAL A 16 -1.20 10.46 -0.44
CA VAL A 16 0.20 10.47 -0.02
C VAL A 16 0.66 11.92 0.11
N VAL A 17 1.60 12.20 1.01
CA VAL A 17 2.28 13.50 1.08
C VAL A 17 3.67 13.33 0.45
N PRO A 18 3.92 13.80 -0.79
CA PRO A 18 5.23 13.66 -1.43
C PRO A 18 6.35 14.25 -0.58
N GLY A 19 7.53 13.62 -0.57
CA GLY A 19 8.69 14.09 0.21
C GLY A 19 8.67 13.73 1.71
N SER A 20 7.52 13.38 2.29
CA SER A 20 7.40 13.06 3.73
C SER A 20 8.22 11.85 4.21
N HIS A 21 8.66 10.97 3.30
CA HIS A 21 9.61 9.90 3.62
C HIS A 21 11.01 10.40 4.08
N LEU A 22 11.29 11.69 3.95
CA LEU A 22 12.48 12.36 4.46
C LEU A 22 12.24 13.04 5.82
N GLU A 23 11.01 12.98 6.34
CA GLU A 23 10.68 13.45 7.69
C GLU A 23 10.87 12.30 8.67
N PHE A 24 11.71 12.53 9.68
CA PHE A 24 12.09 11.51 10.66
C PHE A 24 11.31 11.62 11.97
N ARG A 25 10.52 12.69 12.16
CA ARG A 25 9.61 12.84 13.29
C ARG A 25 8.34 12.03 13.08
N ASP A 26 7.71 11.65 14.18
CA ASP A 26 6.42 11.00 14.13
C ASP A 26 5.36 11.93 13.52
N VAL A 27 4.42 11.34 12.76
CA VAL A 27 3.34 12.10 12.11
C VAL A 27 2.52 12.91 13.12
N GLY A 28 2.32 12.38 14.34
CA GLY A 28 1.58 13.04 15.41
C GLY A 28 2.27 14.28 15.98
N GLU A 29 3.58 14.46 15.76
CA GLU A 29 4.30 15.67 16.16
C GLU A 29 4.11 16.82 15.16
N LYS A 30 3.71 16.50 13.92
CA LYS A 30 3.67 17.46 12.80
C LYS A 30 2.26 17.68 12.25
N VAL A 31 1.36 16.75 12.51
CA VAL A 31 -0.01 16.77 12.02
C VAL A 31 -0.95 16.78 13.22
N GLU A 32 -1.57 17.93 13.46
CA GLU A 32 -2.51 18.15 14.57
C GLU A 32 -3.72 17.19 14.49
N ASP A 33 -4.27 17.02 13.28
CA ASP A 33 -5.32 16.04 12.99
C ASP A 33 -4.90 15.14 11.81
N PRO A 34 -4.43 13.91 12.06
CA PRO A 34 -4.05 12.96 11.01
C PRO A 34 -5.20 12.56 10.07
N LEU A 35 -6.45 12.77 10.49
CA LEU A 35 -7.64 12.49 9.67
C LEU A 35 -7.98 13.65 8.73
N ALA A 36 -7.58 14.87 9.07
CA ALA A 36 -7.74 16.05 8.23
C ALA A 36 -6.97 15.92 6.90
N SER A 37 -7.35 16.76 5.94
CA SER A 37 -6.61 16.85 4.67
C SER A 37 -5.30 17.58 4.90
N HIS A 38 -4.21 17.02 4.38
CA HIS A 38 -2.91 17.69 4.38
C HIS A 38 -2.81 18.57 3.13
N PRO A 39 -2.34 19.84 3.23
CA PRO A 39 -2.30 20.77 2.09
C PRO A 39 -1.46 20.26 0.92
N GLU A 40 -0.40 19.50 1.21
CA GLU A 40 0.50 18.93 0.21
C GLU A 40 0.12 17.49 -0.20
N GLN A 41 -1.04 16.98 0.23
CA GLN A 41 -1.45 15.64 -0.16
C GLN A 41 -1.76 15.56 -1.65
N VAL A 42 -1.42 14.43 -2.26
CA VAL A 42 -1.86 14.04 -3.61
C VAL A 42 -2.64 12.74 -3.52
N LEU A 43 -3.70 12.63 -4.32
CA LEU A 43 -4.50 11.41 -4.41
C LEU A 43 -3.94 10.50 -5.51
N LEU A 44 -3.74 9.23 -5.19
CA LEU A 44 -3.39 8.20 -6.14
C LEU A 44 -4.65 7.75 -6.87
N CYS A 45 -5.06 8.51 -7.88
CA CYS A 45 -6.20 8.20 -8.75
C CYS A 45 -5.71 7.58 -10.06
N ALA A 46 -6.23 6.39 -10.39
CA ALA A 46 -5.92 5.69 -11.63
C ALA A 46 -7.00 4.62 -11.91
N PRO A 47 -7.14 4.14 -13.16
CA PRO A 47 -8.11 3.09 -13.49
C PRO A 47 -7.72 1.74 -12.86
N ALA A 48 -8.70 0.84 -12.75
CA ALA A 48 -8.50 -0.54 -12.32
C ALA A 48 -7.37 -1.23 -13.12
N GLY A 49 -6.54 -1.99 -12.43
CA GLY A 49 -5.32 -2.61 -12.97
C GLY A 49 -4.05 -1.77 -12.81
N SER A 50 -4.18 -0.49 -12.43
CA SER A 50 -3.02 0.37 -12.13
C SER A 50 -2.30 -0.05 -10.85
N VAL A 51 -0.99 0.28 -10.78
CA VAL A 51 -0.15 0.00 -9.62
C VAL A 51 0.44 1.28 -9.08
N GLY A 52 0.10 1.63 -7.84
CA GLY A 52 0.77 2.68 -7.08
C GLY A 52 2.00 2.12 -6.37
N ILE A 53 3.17 2.68 -6.65
CA ILE A 53 4.43 2.34 -5.97
C ILE A 53 4.91 3.57 -5.21
N PHE A 54 5.17 3.42 -3.92
CA PHE A 54 5.71 4.48 -3.07
C PHE A 54 6.56 3.88 -1.95
N ASN A 55 7.44 4.70 -1.37
CA ASN A 55 8.28 4.31 -0.24
C ASN A 55 7.41 4.08 1.01
N GLY A 56 7.65 2.99 1.75
CA GLY A 56 6.88 2.65 2.95
C GLY A 56 6.89 3.71 4.05
N SER A 57 7.91 4.58 4.09
CA SER A 57 8.03 5.70 5.04
C SER A 57 7.28 6.96 4.61
N VAL A 58 6.69 7.01 3.40
CA VAL A 58 5.87 8.15 3.00
C VAL A 58 4.63 8.23 3.89
N TRP A 59 4.22 9.41 4.32
CA TRP A 59 2.94 9.60 4.99
C TRP A 59 1.82 9.35 3.99
N HIS A 60 0.94 8.42 4.33
CA HIS A 60 -0.16 8.00 3.47
C HIS A 60 -1.35 7.49 4.27
N SER A 61 -2.53 7.59 3.70
CA SER A 61 -3.74 6.97 4.25
C SER A 61 -4.80 6.79 3.16
N CYS A 62 -5.88 6.07 3.43
CA CYS A 62 -7.08 6.19 2.61
C CYS A 62 -7.84 7.48 2.96
N THR A 63 -8.62 8.00 2.01
CA THR A 63 -9.61 9.06 2.26
C THR A 63 -11.00 8.47 2.48
N GLN A 64 -11.93 9.31 2.94
CA GLN A 64 -13.33 8.93 3.07
C GLN A 64 -13.89 8.49 1.70
N ASN A 65 -14.50 7.30 1.66
CA ASN A 65 -15.28 6.89 0.51
C ASN A 65 -16.70 7.45 0.64
N SER A 66 -17.04 8.43 -0.18
CA SER A 66 -18.37 9.05 -0.26
C SER A 66 -19.20 8.53 -1.44
N SER A 67 -18.71 7.51 -2.15
CA SER A 67 -19.46 6.81 -3.18
C SER A 67 -20.43 5.77 -2.59
N SER A 68 -21.32 5.23 -3.43
CA SER A 68 -22.24 4.15 -3.06
C SER A 68 -21.66 2.74 -3.22
N LYS A 69 -20.38 2.62 -3.58
CA LYS A 69 -19.73 1.33 -3.90
C LYS A 69 -18.51 1.08 -3.03
N LYS A 70 -18.22 -0.19 -2.79
CA LYS A 70 -16.93 -0.61 -2.22
C LYS A 70 -15.82 -0.38 -3.24
N ARG A 71 -14.64 -0.02 -2.76
CA ARG A 71 -13.42 0.18 -3.54
C ARG A 71 -12.35 -0.76 -3.02
N ARG A 72 -11.88 -1.69 -3.86
CA ARG A 72 -10.95 -2.75 -3.48
C ARG A 72 -9.54 -2.41 -3.92
N ALA A 73 -8.60 -2.81 -3.09
CA ALA A 73 -7.17 -2.68 -3.36
C ALA A 73 -6.48 -3.95 -2.87
N LEU A 74 -5.42 -4.34 -3.57
CA LEU A 74 -4.50 -5.36 -3.08
C LEU A 74 -3.24 -4.65 -2.57
N HIS A 75 -3.04 -4.76 -1.26
CA HIS A 75 -1.83 -4.25 -0.62
C HIS A 75 -0.70 -5.27 -0.80
N CYS A 76 0.47 -4.78 -1.21
CA CYS A 76 1.68 -5.58 -1.35
C CYS A 76 2.81 -4.77 -0.71
N ALA A 77 3.26 -5.20 0.47
CA ALA A 77 4.40 -4.63 1.16
C ALA A 77 5.63 -5.48 0.83
N PHE A 78 6.71 -4.83 0.43
CA PHE A 78 8.01 -5.46 0.22
C PHE A 78 8.97 -4.88 1.22
N VAL A 79 9.67 -5.76 1.94
CA VAL A 79 10.71 -5.41 2.89
C VAL A 79 12.02 -6.04 2.45
N LEU A 80 13.12 -5.62 3.08
CA LEU A 80 14.41 -6.29 2.89
C LEU A 80 14.29 -7.75 3.34
N ARG A 81 14.99 -8.67 2.66
CA ARG A 81 14.91 -10.12 2.93
C ARG A 81 15.19 -10.48 4.39
N GLN A 82 16.08 -9.74 5.05
CA GLN A 82 16.48 -10.01 6.44
C GLN A 82 15.44 -9.55 7.46
N LEU A 83 14.41 -8.82 7.03
CA LEU A 83 13.33 -8.34 7.89
C LEU A 83 12.14 -9.29 7.84
N GLU A 84 11.40 -9.33 8.94
CA GLU A 84 10.18 -10.11 9.02
C GLU A 84 9.13 -9.60 8.03
N GLN A 85 8.51 -10.53 7.31
CA GLN A 85 7.40 -10.22 6.43
C GLN A 85 6.15 -9.93 7.27
N GLN A 86 5.28 -9.03 6.78
CA GLN A 86 3.98 -8.77 7.41
C GLN A 86 3.11 -10.04 7.44
N THR A 87 3.30 -10.97 6.50
CA THR A 87 2.66 -12.28 6.47
C THR A 87 3.73 -13.31 6.20
N ASP A 88 3.88 -14.28 7.10
CA ASP A 88 4.75 -15.43 6.89
C ASP A 88 4.17 -16.30 5.76
N GLN A 89 4.69 -16.09 4.56
CA GLN A 89 4.24 -16.83 3.37
C GLN A 89 4.57 -18.31 3.49
N SER A 90 5.69 -18.66 4.13
CA SER A 90 6.14 -20.05 4.28
C SER A 90 5.16 -20.86 5.13
N ALA A 91 4.69 -20.30 6.25
CA ALA A 91 3.74 -20.94 7.16
C ALA A 91 2.36 -21.21 6.53
N HIS A 92 2.01 -20.47 5.47
CA HIS A 92 0.73 -20.58 4.78
C HIS A 92 0.85 -21.19 3.37
N LEU A 93 2.06 -21.55 2.94
CA LEU A 93 2.28 -22.10 1.61
C LEU A 93 1.71 -23.52 1.52
N LYS A 94 0.91 -23.74 0.47
CA LYS A 94 0.39 -25.07 0.16
C LYS A 94 1.26 -25.79 -0.86
N PRO A 95 1.43 -27.12 -0.78
CA PRO A 95 2.27 -27.89 -1.71
C PRO A 95 1.89 -27.69 -3.19
N GLU A 96 0.60 -27.55 -3.51
CA GLU A 96 0.14 -27.30 -4.88
C GLU A 96 0.50 -25.90 -5.40
N THR A 97 0.67 -24.93 -4.51
CA THR A 97 1.15 -23.59 -4.88
C THR A 97 2.65 -23.59 -5.05
N GLU A 98 3.38 -24.22 -4.13
CA GLU A 98 4.84 -24.35 -4.18
C GLU A 98 5.31 -24.92 -5.52
N LYS A 99 4.65 -25.98 -6.02
CA LYS A 99 4.99 -26.62 -7.31
C LYS A 99 4.88 -25.69 -8.52
N ARG A 100 4.11 -24.60 -8.42
CA ARG A 100 3.86 -23.65 -9.51
C ARG A 100 4.76 -22.41 -9.44
N LEU A 101 5.54 -22.25 -8.35
CA LEU A 101 6.39 -21.08 -8.18
C LEU A 101 7.64 -21.17 -9.06
N SER A 102 7.96 -20.06 -9.72
CA SER A 102 9.26 -19.88 -10.38
C SER A 102 10.37 -19.67 -9.34
N PRO A 103 11.66 -19.84 -9.71
CA PRO A 103 12.78 -19.50 -8.83
C PRO A 103 12.72 -18.04 -8.33
N LEU A 104 12.30 -17.11 -9.19
CA LEU A 104 12.15 -15.70 -8.80
C LEU A 104 10.99 -15.51 -7.81
N SER A 105 9.87 -16.20 -8.01
CA SER A 105 8.72 -16.11 -7.10
C SER A 105 9.05 -16.67 -5.71
N ARG A 106 9.77 -17.80 -5.65
CA ARG A 106 10.31 -18.35 -4.40
C ARG A 106 11.21 -17.36 -3.69
N HIS A 107 12.13 -16.75 -4.43
CA HIS A 107 12.99 -15.70 -3.90
C HIS A 107 12.17 -14.55 -3.30
N ILE A 108 11.24 -13.96 -4.05
CA ILE A 108 10.45 -12.80 -3.58
C ILE A 108 9.59 -13.14 -2.35
N LEU A 109 9.00 -14.33 -2.31
CA LEU A 109 8.11 -14.76 -1.23
C LEU A 109 8.85 -15.33 -0.01
N ASP A 110 10.16 -15.57 -0.13
CA ASP A 110 11.00 -16.23 0.88
C ASP A 110 10.49 -17.64 1.25
N VAL A 111 10.21 -18.45 0.22
CA VAL A 111 9.72 -19.83 0.33
C VAL A 111 10.43 -20.80 -0.60
#